data_AF-A0A7S1E596-F1
#
_entry.id   AF-A0A7S1E596-F1
#
_cell.length_a   1.000
_cell.length_b   1.000
_cell.length_c   1.000
_cell.angle_alpha   90.00
_cell.angle_beta   90.00
_cell.angle_gamma   90.00
#
_symmetry.space_group_name_H-M   'P 1'
#
loop_
_entity.id
_entity.type
_entity.pdbx_description
1 polymer ?
#
loop_
_entity_poly.entity_id
_entity_poly.type
_entity_poly.pdbx_seq_one_letter_code
_entity_poly.pdbx_strand_id
1 'polypeptide(L)'
;RGYVVEDMECSHYMKNFHAPHVPLRMQSSKKLLSHINKTFGTLAFCRRWLEREDGGSQTINGDRGKQEKYMGALKNLCDVGIVQAYPPLCDAKGCYTAQYEHTIVMKPTCKEVVSRGDDY
;
A
#
# COMPACT_ATOMS: atom_id res chain seq x y z
N ARG A 1 15.60 -14.23 15.43
CA ARG A 1 14.62 -15.16 16.06
C ARG A 1 13.77 -15.88 15.01
N GLY A 2 13.89 -15.56 13.72
CA GLY A 2 13.10 -16.21 12.65
C GLY A 2 11.62 -15.84 12.72
N TYR A 3 11.31 -14.75 13.42
CA TYR A 3 9.97 -14.21 13.62
C TYR A 3 10.06 -12.69 13.57
N VAL A 4 9.10 -12.07 12.90
CA VAL A 4 9.07 -10.63 12.69
C VAL A 4 7.97 -9.99 13.50
N VAL A 5 8.22 -8.76 13.95
CA VAL A 5 7.25 -7.91 14.63
C VAL A 5 7.12 -6.58 13.91
N GLU A 6 5.99 -5.90 14.09
CA GLU A 6 5.81 -4.54 13.59
C GLU A 6 6.71 -3.58 14.38
N ASP A 7 7.53 -2.80 13.68
CA ASP A 7 8.37 -1.78 14.28
C ASP A 7 8.51 -0.56 13.35
N MET A 8 8.95 0.57 13.90
CA MET A 8 9.16 1.85 13.20
C MET A 8 7.88 2.50 12.64
N GLU A 9 8.07 3.57 11.85
CA GLU A 9 6.96 4.33 11.27
C GLU A 9 6.33 3.62 10.05
N CYS A 10 5.00 3.44 10.09
CA CYS A 10 4.26 2.84 8.98
C CYS A 10 4.27 3.72 7.73
N SER A 11 4.71 3.17 6.60
CA SER A 11 4.77 3.87 5.31
C SER A 11 3.84 3.28 4.25
N HIS A 12 3.45 2.00 4.36
CA HIS A 12 2.65 1.28 3.38
C HIS A 12 1.20 1.11 3.84
N TYR A 13 0.28 1.28 2.90
CA TYR A 13 -1.15 1.21 3.13
C TYR A 13 -1.83 0.53 1.93
N MET A 14 -2.93 -0.17 2.16
CA MET A 14 -3.73 -0.74 1.08
C MET A 14 -5.20 -0.68 1.44
N LYS A 15 -6.06 -0.37 0.47
CA LYS A 15 -7.51 -0.49 0.69
C LYS A 15 -7.85 -1.96 0.89
N ASN A 16 -8.63 -2.27 1.93
CA ASN A 16 -9.11 -3.63 2.12
C ASN A 16 -10.06 -3.99 0.97
N PHE A 17 -9.72 -5.07 0.26
CA PHE A 17 -10.44 -5.52 -0.94
C PHE A 17 -11.91 -5.83 -0.67
N HIS A 18 -12.23 -6.33 0.53
CA HIS A 18 -13.58 -6.70 0.94
C HIS A 18 -14.23 -5.68 1.89
N ALA A 19 -13.68 -4.47 2.00
CA ALA A 19 -14.24 -3.46 2.88
C ALA A 19 -15.72 -3.17 2.52
N PRO A 20 -16.66 -3.25 3.48
CA PRO A 20 -18.02 -2.84 3.23
C PRO A 20 -18.09 -1.33 3.00
N HIS A 21 -19.22 -0.86 2.45
CA HIS A 21 -19.45 0.58 2.38
C HIS A 21 -19.64 1.16 3.78
N VAL A 22 -18.64 1.91 4.27
CA VAL A 22 -18.70 2.60 5.56
C VAL A 22 -18.96 4.09 5.33
N PRO A 23 -20.07 4.66 5.83
CA PRO A 23 -20.37 6.07 5.64
C PRO A 23 -19.42 6.94 6.47
N LEU A 24 -18.50 7.61 5.78
CA LEU A 24 -17.54 8.53 6.40
C LEU A 24 -18.23 9.85 6.79
N ARG A 25 -17.94 10.38 7.98
CA ARG A 25 -18.41 11.72 8.41
C ARG A 25 -17.41 12.82 8.06
N MET A 26 -16.11 12.53 8.20
CA MET A 26 -15.04 13.50 7.93
C MET A 26 -14.90 13.75 6.41
N GLN A 27 -15.01 15.02 6.01
CA GLN A 27 -14.91 15.42 4.61
C GLN A 27 -13.50 15.16 4.04
N SER A 28 -12.46 15.33 4.84
CA SER A 28 -11.08 15.01 4.46
C SER A 28 -10.89 13.51 4.19
N SER A 29 -11.46 12.63 5.01
CA SER A 29 -11.47 11.17 4.77
C SER A 29 -12.20 10.78 3.49
N LYS A 30 -13.34 11.42 3.19
CA LYS A 30 -14.05 11.20 1.91
C LYS A 30 -13.21 11.59 0.71
N LYS A 31 -12.57 12.77 0.77
CA LYS A 31 -11.69 13.26 -0.31
C LYS A 31 -10.51 12.32 -0.53
N LEU A 32 -9.84 11.92 0.55
CA LEU A 32 -8.70 11.01 0.47
C LEU A 32 -9.11 9.62 -0.04
N LEU A 33 -10.24 9.08 0.43
CA LEU A 33 -10.74 7.79 -0.07
C LEU A 33 -11.10 7.85 -1.56
N SER A 34 -11.69 8.96 -2.02
CA SER A 34 -11.97 9.17 -3.44
C SER A 34 -10.68 9.16 -4.28
N HIS A 35 -9.65 9.85 -3.80
CA HIS A 35 -8.32 9.83 -4.42
C HIS A 35 -7.73 8.41 -4.45
N ILE A 36 -7.73 7.68 -3.32
CA ILE A 36 -7.22 6.30 -3.24
C ILE A 36 -7.97 5.39 -4.22
N ASN A 37 -9.30 5.46 -4.27
CA ASN A 37 -10.10 4.64 -5.17
C ASN A 37 -9.81 4.93 -6.64
N LYS A 38 -9.62 6.21 -7.01
CA LYS A 38 -9.35 6.63 -8.37
C LYS A 38 -7.93 6.24 -8.82
N THR A 39 -6.95 6.38 -7.93
CA THR A 39 -5.52 6.26 -8.27
C THR A 39 -4.96 4.86 -8.05
N PHE A 40 -5.26 4.23 -6.90
CA PHE A 40 -4.69 2.93 -6.52
C PHE A 40 -5.72 1.80 -6.56
N GLY A 41 -7.01 2.12 -6.39
CA GLY A 41 -8.06 1.12 -6.28
C GLY A 41 -7.84 0.24 -5.04
N THR A 42 -7.45 -1.01 -5.28
CA THR A 42 -7.11 -1.99 -4.23
C THR A 42 -5.62 -2.31 -4.19
N LEU A 43 -4.79 -1.66 -5.00
CA LEU A 43 -3.33 -1.80 -4.92
C LEU A 43 -2.78 -1.06 -3.69
N ALA A 44 -1.65 -1.55 -3.19
CA ALA A 44 -0.92 -0.89 -2.11
C ALA A 44 -0.34 0.46 -2.59
N PHE A 45 -0.21 1.39 -1.66
CA PHE A 45 0.37 2.70 -1.88
C PHE A 45 1.20 3.11 -0.65
N CYS A 46 1.95 4.20 -0.77
CA CYS A 46 2.74 4.75 0.33
C CYS A 46 2.55 6.26 0.47
N ARG A 47 2.91 6.79 1.65
CA ARG A 47 2.82 8.23 1.97
C ARG A 47 3.51 9.12 0.93
N ARG A 48 4.70 8.72 0.48
CA ARG A 48 5.47 9.45 -0.54
C ARG A 48 4.71 9.63 -1.85
N TRP A 49 3.85 8.68 -2.23
CA TRP A 49 3.06 8.80 -3.46
C TRP A 49 1.97 9.85 -3.33
N LEU A 50 1.33 9.93 -2.17
CA LEU A 50 0.34 10.96 -1.89
C LEU A 50 0.96 12.37 -1.89
N GLU A 51 2.22 12.50 -1.47
CA GLU A 51 2.94 13.77 -1.36
C GLU A 51 3.58 14.26 -2.67
N ARG A 52 3.69 13.39 -3.67
CA ARG A 52 4.17 13.77 -5.01
C ARG A 52 3.14 14.68 -5.69
N GLU A 53 3.62 15.54 -6.59
CA GLU A 53 2.76 16.43 -7.39
C GLU A 53 1.72 15.65 -8.22
N ASP A 54 2.06 14.44 -8.67
CA ASP A 54 1.17 13.54 -9.40
C ASP A 54 0.23 12.72 -8.51
N GLY A 55 0.33 12.84 -7.19
CA GLY A 55 -0.47 12.06 -6.24
C GLY A 55 -0.41 10.55 -6.48
N GLY A 56 0.73 10.04 -6.97
CA GLY A 56 0.95 8.62 -7.20
C GLY A 56 0.58 8.11 -8.60
N SER A 57 0.02 8.94 -9.48
CA SER A 57 -0.13 8.59 -10.89
C SER A 57 -0.30 9.81 -11.77
N GLN A 58 0.71 10.10 -12.60
CA GLN A 58 0.66 11.20 -13.56
C GLN A 58 -0.44 11.00 -14.60
N THR A 59 -0.68 9.77 -15.04
CA THR A 59 -1.73 9.46 -16.03
C THR A 59 -3.14 9.73 -15.48
N ILE A 60 -3.36 9.52 -14.19
CA ILE A 60 -4.69 9.66 -13.57
C ILE A 60 -4.94 11.07 -13.02
N ASN A 61 -3.91 11.72 -12.50
CA ASN A 61 -4.05 12.99 -11.77
C ASN A 61 -3.35 14.19 -12.44
N GLY A 62 -2.54 13.98 -13.49
CA GLY A 62 -1.65 15.01 -14.03
C GLY A 62 -0.67 15.51 -12.96
N ASP A 63 -0.39 16.81 -12.96
CA ASP A 63 0.52 17.46 -12.00
C ASP A 63 -0.20 18.12 -10.81
N ARG A 64 -1.46 17.74 -10.54
CA ARG A 64 -2.29 18.31 -9.45
C ARG A 64 -2.92 17.22 -8.57
N GLY A 65 -2.21 16.12 -8.38
CA GLY A 65 -2.63 14.97 -7.58
C GLY A 65 -2.22 15.01 -6.11
N LYS A 66 -1.31 15.92 -5.74
CA LYS A 66 -0.76 16.03 -4.39
C LYS A 66 -1.83 16.11 -3.30
N GLN A 67 -1.65 15.30 -2.27
CA GLN A 67 -2.44 15.32 -1.05
C GLN A 67 -1.64 15.98 0.07
N GLU A 68 -2.26 16.95 0.74
CA GLU A 68 -1.68 17.67 1.87
C GLU A 68 -2.49 17.42 3.13
N LYS A 69 -1.84 17.47 4.30
CA LYS A 69 -2.49 17.34 5.62
C LYS A 69 -3.39 16.10 5.73
N TYR A 70 -3.04 15.03 5.01
CA TYR A 70 -3.87 13.83 4.86
C TYR A 70 -3.74 12.84 6.02
N MET A 71 -2.75 12.99 6.91
CA MET A 71 -2.46 12.04 8.00
C MET A 71 -3.66 11.77 8.91
N GLY A 72 -4.42 12.79 9.30
CA GLY A 72 -5.63 12.61 10.12
C GLY A 72 -6.74 11.85 9.38
N ALA A 73 -6.87 12.09 8.07
CA ALA A 73 -7.82 11.37 7.22
C ALA A 73 -7.39 9.91 7.02
N LEU A 74 -6.10 9.67 6.77
CA LEU A 74 -5.55 8.32 6.59
C LEU A 74 -5.70 7.48 7.86
N LYS A 75 -5.43 8.06 9.03
CA LYS A 75 -5.68 7.41 10.32
C LYS A 75 -7.16 7.02 10.44
N ASN A 76 -8.07 7.96 10.18
CA ASN A 76 -9.50 7.67 10.25
C ASN A 76 -9.92 6.53 9.30
N LEU A 77 -9.39 6.49 8.07
CA LEU A 77 -9.65 5.41 7.12
C LEU A 77 -9.14 4.04 7.61
N CYS A 78 -8.04 4.04 8.37
CA CYS A 78 -7.54 2.83 9.02
C CYS A 78 -8.43 2.41 10.20
N ASP A 79 -8.80 3.36 11.06
CA ASP A 79 -9.64 3.13 12.23
C ASP A 79 -11.02 2.55 11.85
N VAL A 80 -11.57 2.96 10.70
CA VAL A 80 -12.84 2.42 10.19
C VAL A 80 -12.68 1.14 9.34
N GLY A 81 -11.47 0.63 9.18
CA GLY A 81 -11.18 -0.63 8.47
C GLY A 81 -11.31 -0.58 6.94
N ILE A 82 -11.39 0.62 6.34
CA ILE A 82 -11.42 0.76 4.87
C ILE A 82 -10.01 0.58 4.30
N VAL A 83 -9.01 1.13 4.98
CA VAL A 83 -7.59 1.02 4.63
C VAL A 83 -6.89 0.21 5.72
N GLN A 84 -5.97 -0.64 5.32
CA GLN A 84 -5.10 -1.39 6.21
C GLN A 84 -3.70 -0.78 6.19
N ALA A 85 -3.12 -0.60 7.36
CA ALA A 85 -1.71 -0.21 7.52
C ALA A 85 -0.82 -1.46 7.45
N TYR A 86 0.31 -1.34 6.77
CA TYR A 86 1.34 -2.38 6.65
C TYR A 86 2.67 -1.80 7.17
N PRO A 87 2.89 -1.81 8.49
CA PRO A 87 4.14 -1.31 9.07
C PRO A 87 5.33 -2.19 8.70
N PRO A 88 6.56 -1.67 8.81
CA PRO A 88 7.77 -2.48 8.64
C PRO A 88 7.78 -3.70 9.57
N LEU A 89 8.23 -4.84 9.02
CA LEU A 89 8.36 -6.10 9.74
C LEU A 89 9.84 -6.37 10.03
N CYS A 90 10.20 -6.43 11.31
CA CYS A 90 11.60 -6.52 11.75
C CYS A 90 11.84 -7.74 12.65
N ASP A 91 12.99 -8.41 12.49
CA ASP A 91 13.50 -9.37 13.49
C ASP A 91 14.17 -8.60 14.65
N ALA A 92 14.61 -9.31 15.69
CA ALA A 92 15.30 -8.77 16.83
C ALA A 92 16.50 -7.90 16.43
N LYS A 93 16.71 -6.81 17.17
CA LYS A 93 17.81 -5.87 16.97
C LYS A 93 19.15 -6.60 16.86
N GLY A 94 19.90 -6.31 15.80
CA GLY A 94 21.20 -6.92 15.51
C GLY A 94 21.12 -8.18 14.64
N CYS A 95 19.93 -8.70 14.34
CA CYS A 95 19.75 -9.73 13.32
C CYS A 95 19.86 -9.15 11.91
N TYR A 96 20.29 -10.00 10.98
CA TYR A 96 20.33 -9.71 9.54
C TYR A 96 19.37 -10.64 8.82
N THR A 97 18.64 -10.10 7.83
CA THR A 97 17.62 -10.82 7.06
C THR A 97 17.90 -10.69 5.57
N ALA A 98 17.63 -11.75 4.80
CA ALA A 98 17.71 -11.76 3.34
C ALA A 98 16.39 -12.30 2.75
N GLN A 99 16.01 -11.83 1.56
CA GLN A 99 14.79 -12.23 0.87
C GLN A 99 15.06 -12.42 -0.64
N TYR A 100 14.48 -13.47 -1.22
CA TYR A 100 14.36 -13.67 -2.67
C TYR A 100 12.89 -13.94 -2.97
N GLU A 101 12.37 -13.42 -4.09
CA GLU A 101 10.96 -13.54 -4.47
C GLU A 101 10.81 -13.75 -5.98
N HIS A 102 9.91 -14.65 -6.37
CA HIS A 102 9.47 -14.82 -7.75
C HIS A 102 7.95 -14.96 -7.83
N THR A 103 7.39 -14.35 -8.85
CA THR A 103 6.04 -14.66 -9.33
C THR A 103 6.08 -15.89 -10.25
N ILE A 104 5.24 -16.87 -9.96
CA ILE A 104 5.03 -18.06 -10.79
C ILE A 104 3.59 -18.10 -11.31
N VAL A 105 3.41 -18.61 -12.53
CA VAL A 105 2.10 -18.85 -13.14
C VAL A 105 1.92 -20.35 -13.30
N MET A 106 0.88 -20.89 -12.66
CA MET A 106 0.46 -22.28 -12.81
C MET A 106 -0.43 -22.38 -14.04
N LYS A 107 0.17 -22.58 -15.21
CA LYS A 107 -0.55 -22.77 -16.48
C LYS A 107 -1.14 -24.18 -16.54
N PRO A 108 -2.16 -24.42 -17.39
CA PRO A 108 -2.69 -25.77 -17.60
C PRO A 108 -1.63 -26.80 -18.03
N THR A 109 -0.60 -26.37 -18.75
CA THR A 109 0.43 -27.25 -19.34
C THR A 109 1.76 -27.23 -18.61
N CYS A 110 2.03 -26.25 -17.76
CA CYS A 110 3.31 -26.13 -17.06
C CYS A 110 3.25 -25.16 -15.88
N LYS A 111 4.30 -25.21 -15.06
CA LYS A 111 4.63 -24.15 -14.10
C LYS A 111 5.65 -23.22 -14.74
N GLU A 112 5.32 -21.95 -14.88
CA GLU A 112 6.21 -20.93 -15.42
C GLU A 112 6.67 -19.98 -14.32
N VAL A 113 7.97 -19.72 -14.24
CA VAL A 113 8.54 -18.67 -13.37
C VAL A 113 8.65 -17.40 -14.19
N VAL A 114 7.58 -16.61 -14.25
CA VAL A 114 7.47 -15.45 -15.16
C VAL A 114 8.46 -14.33 -14.85
N SER A 115 9.00 -14.32 -13.63
CA SER A 115 9.95 -13.31 -13.15
C SER A 115 11.41 -13.76 -13.16
N ARG A 116 11.73 -14.95 -13.72
CA ARG A 116 13.11 -15.46 -13.82
C ARG A 116 13.94 -14.61 -14.78
N GLY A 117 15.12 -14.17 -14.35
CA GLY A 117 16.16 -13.56 -15.18
C GLY A 117 17.48 -14.34 -15.16
N ASP A 118 18.53 -13.78 -15.76
CA ASP A 118 19.89 -14.33 -15.72
C ASP A 118 20.59 -14.08 -14.37
N ASP A 119 20.01 -13.23 -13.52
CA ASP A 119 20.53 -12.83 -12.21
C ASP A 119 20.05 -13.75 -11.08
N TYR A 120 18.74 -13.96 -10.93
CA TYR A 120 18.17 -14.85 -9.90
C TYR A 120 16.75 -15.33 -10.17
#